data_AF-A0AAN8LTK5-F1
#
_entry.id   AF-A0AAN8LTK5-F1
#
_cell.length_a   1.000
_cell.length_b   1.000
_cell.length_c   1.000
_cell.angle_alpha   90.00
_cell.angle_beta   90.00
_cell.angle_gamma   90.00
#
_symmetry.space_group_name_H-M   'P 1'
#
loop_
_entity.id
_entity.type
_entity.pdbx_description
1 polymer ?
#
loop_
_entity_poly.entity_id
_entity_poly.type
_entity_poly.pdbx_seq_one_letter_code
_entity_poly.pdbx_strand_id
1 'polypeptide(L)'
;MRSLVKLPLKKRQTIYQAKLNRLLDEGDITPQQVDSFHEAVLCFLTSAVDYALKKLPLEEPLIKHAQFVDVRQRAESDIEDVLYFVERFPHLLPYHGPEEHDLLGEEFLNYQTMPMISLQDQTEMESFWAEMATRKHKVTGAKVFERLAAVAKLVLVLPHANADAERVFSVVGLNKTKRRNSLALDGTLSSIMTIKMANLEPCFKWEPPSDIIKASKKATASITMLTDHRQEAHLR
;
A
#
# COMPACT_ATOMS: atom_id res chain seq x y z
N MET A 1 5.83 11.40 4.10
CA MET A 1 5.88 10.24 5.03
C MET A 1 6.55 10.57 6.38
N ARG A 2 5.98 11.45 7.23
CA ARG A 2 6.59 11.82 8.54
C ARG A 2 5.63 11.86 9.76
N SER A 3 4.41 11.34 9.66
CA SER A 3 3.42 11.53 10.75
C SER A 3 2.83 10.29 11.44
N LEU A 4 3.07 9.05 10.97
CA LEU A 4 2.37 7.88 11.55
C LEU A 4 3.17 7.03 12.56
N VAL A 5 4.23 7.58 13.18
CA VAL A 5 4.95 6.91 14.31
C VAL A 5 5.18 7.88 15.47
N LYS A 6 4.18 8.68 15.83
CA LYS A 6 4.23 9.57 17.00
C LYS A 6 3.19 9.18 18.07
N LEU A 7 3.11 7.89 18.43
CA LEU A 7 2.78 7.50 19.79
C LEU A 7 4.07 7.02 20.47
N PRO A 8 4.35 7.47 21.70
CA PRO A 8 5.65 8.03 22.01
C PRO A 8 6.68 6.93 22.23
N LEU A 9 7.68 6.88 21.35
CA LEU A 9 8.95 6.15 21.58
C LEU A 9 9.47 6.39 23.01
N LYS A 10 9.27 7.60 23.56
CA LYS A 10 9.57 7.96 24.96
C LYS A 10 8.91 7.07 26.03
N LYS A 11 7.68 6.57 25.85
CA LYS A 11 7.00 5.69 26.83
C LYS A 11 7.49 4.25 26.79
N ARG A 12 8.01 3.76 25.66
CA ARG A 12 8.51 2.38 25.53
C ARG A 12 9.97 2.27 25.92
N GLN A 13 10.81 3.26 25.56
CA GLN A 13 12.19 3.36 26.06
C GLN A 13 12.24 3.35 27.59
N THR A 14 11.35 4.10 28.24
CA THR A 14 11.26 4.15 29.71
C THR A 14 10.90 2.81 30.35
N ILE A 15 10.13 1.94 29.70
CA ILE A 15 9.75 0.62 30.26
C ILE A 15 10.93 -0.35 30.26
N TYR A 16 11.67 -0.44 29.14
CA TYR A 16 12.84 -1.32 29.05
C TYR A 16 13.95 -0.85 29.98
N GLN A 17 14.17 0.46 30.05
CA GLN A 17 15.17 1.06 30.91
C GLN A 17 14.79 0.94 32.40
N ALA A 18 13.51 1.12 32.75
CA ALA A 18 13.02 0.88 34.11
C ALA A 18 13.14 -0.58 34.53
N LYS A 19 12.88 -1.53 33.62
CA LYS A 19 13.04 -2.96 33.91
C LYS A 19 14.50 -3.35 34.10
N LEU A 20 15.40 -2.78 33.29
CA LEU A 20 16.84 -3.02 33.39
C LEU A 20 17.42 -2.45 34.70
N ASN A 21 17.02 -1.23 35.07
CA ASN A 21 17.41 -0.62 36.34
C ASN A 21 16.89 -1.41 37.55
N ARG A 22 15.65 -1.90 37.49
CA ARG A 22 15.09 -2.75 38.55
C ARG A 22 15.89 -4.03 38.76
N LEU A 23 16.30 -4.70 37.68
CA LEU A 23 17.09 -5.94 37.76
C LEU A 23 18.51 -5.67 38.28
N LEU A 24 19.07 -4.49 38.00
CA LEU A 24 20.32 -4.00 38.57
C LEU A 24 20.20 -3.78 40.09
N ASP A 25 19.12 -3.12 40.52
CA ASP A 25 18.84 -2.83 41.92
C ASP A 25 18.55 -4.10 42.74
N GLU A 26 17.91 -5.10 42.13
CA GLU A 26 17.65 -6.43 42.71
C GLU A 26 18.91 -7.32 42.75
N GLY A 27 20.00 -6.92 42.08
CA GLY A 27 21.26 -7.68 42.02
C GLY A 27 21.24 -8.89 41.09
N ASP A 28 20.16 -9.06 40.32
CA ASP A 28 19.97 -10.16 39.37
C ASP A 28 20.89 -10.03 38.14
N ILE A 29 21.33 -8.80 37.84
CA ILE A 29 22.27 -8.51 36.74
C ILE A 29 23.34 -7.52 37.18
N THR A 30 24.53 -7.66 36.60
CA THR A 30 25.67 -6.78 36.84
C THR A 30 25.70 -5.60 35.85
N PRO A 31 26.37 -4.49 36.20
CA PRO A 31 26.60 -3.39 35.28
C PRO A 31 27.27 -3.82 33.95
N GLN A 32 28.20 -4.78 34.00
CA GLN A 32 28.84 -5.33 32.80
C GLN A 32 27.86 -6.08 31.87
N GLN A 33 26.86 -6.76 32.43
CA GLN A 33 25.82 -7.44 31.64
C GLN A 33 24.87 -6.42 30.99
N VAL A 34 24.65 -5.28 31.64
CA VAL A 34 23.84 -4.17 31.13
C VAL A 34 24.56 -3.49 29.96
N ASP A 35 25.86 -3.23 30.10
CA ASP A 35 26.69 -2.68 29.02
C ASP A 35 26.75 -3.65 27.84
N SER A 36 26.97 -4.94 28.08
CA SER A 36 26.95 -5.97 27.04
C SER A 36 25.58 -6.07 26.34
N PHE A 37 24.48 -5.91 27.08
CA PHE A 37 23.14 -5.89 26.50
C PHE A 37 22.93 -4.67 25.60
N HIS A 38 23.34 -3.48 26.04
CA HIS A 38 23.27 -2.26 25.22
C HIS A 38 24.12 -2.38 23.94
N GLU A 39 25.33 -2.91 24.06
CA GLU A 39 26.20 -3.17 22.92
C GLU A 39 25.55 -4.16 21.94
N ALA A 40 25.00 -5.27 22.44
CA ALA A 40 24.29 -6.25 21.62
C ALA A 40 23.07 -5.66 20.90
N VAL A 41 22.30 -4.80 21.58
CA VAL A 41 21.17 -4.08 20.96
C VAL A 41 21.65 -3.14 19.86
N LEU A 42 22.72 -2.39 20.09
CA LEU A 42 23.32 -1.53 19.07
C LEU A 42 23.83 -2.35 17.88
N CYS A 43 24.57 -3.43 18.12
CA CYS A 43 25.03 -4.34 17.07
C CYS A 43 23.86 -4.91 16.26
N PHE A 44 22.77 -5.33 16.92
CA PHE A 44 21.57 -5.81 16.25
C PHE A 44 20.93 -4.71 15.39
N LEU A 45 20.72 -3.52 15.93
CA LEU A 45 20.08 -2.41 15.20
C LEU A 45 20.94 -1.97 14.01
N THR A 46 22.25 -1.83 14.19
CA THR A 46 23.18 -1.51 13.11
C THR A 46 23.16 -2.59 12.03
N SER A 47 23.22 -3.87 12.41
CA SER A 47 23.16 -4.99 11.46
C SER A 47 21.82 -5.05 10.72
N ALA A 48 20.71 -4.73 11.39
CA ALA A 48 19.39 -4.69 10.79
C ALA A 48 19.27 -3.53 9.79
N VAL A 49 19.81 -2.35 10.12
CA VAL A 49 19.87 -1.20 9.22
C VAL A 49 20.77 -1.51 8.02
N ASP A 50 21.96 -2.06 8.24
CA ASP A 50 22.86 -2.46 7.15
C ASP A 50 22.21 -3.49 6.22
N TYR A 51 21.51 -4.47 6.80
CA TYR A 51 20.75 -5.44 6.02
C TYR A 51 19.65 -4.75 5.21
N ALA A 52 18.88 -3.85 5.82
CA ALA A 52 17.85 -3.09 5.14
C ALA A 52 18.43 -2.25 4.01
N LEU A 53 19.51 -1.50 4.23
CA LEU A 53 20.17 -0.68 3.20
C LEU A 53 20.69 -1.54 2.04
N LYS A 54 21.22 -2.74 2.31
CA LYS A 54 21.69 -3.68 1.28
C LYS A 54 20.57 -4.35 0.48
N LYS A 55 19.38 -4.49 1.07
CA LYS A 55 18.24 -5.22 0.46
C LYS A 55 17.18 -4.31 -0.13
N LEU A 56 17.07 -3.09 0.39
CA LEU A 56 16.17 -2.09 -0.15
C LEU A 56 16.77 -1.57 -1.47
N PRO A 57 15.96 -1.47 -2.53
CA PRO A 57 16.42 -0.98 -3.82
C PRO A 57 16.54 0.55 -3.80
N LEU A 58 17.39 1.09 -2.92
CA LEU A 58 17.51 2.55 -2.68
C LEU A 58 18.07 3.32 -3.88
N GLU A 59 18.81 2.63 -4.75
CA GLU A 59 19.36 3.19 -5.99
C GLU A 59 18.41 3.00 -7.19
N GLU A 60 17.20 2.48 -6.96
CA GLU A 60 16.30 2.21 -8.05
C GLU A 60 15.77 3.53 -8.67
N PRO A 61 15.84 3.69 -10.01
CA PRO A 61 15.50 4.96 -10.67
C PRO A 61 14.06 5.42 -10.48
N LEU A 62 13.08 4.51 -10.40
CA LEU A 62 11.68 4.82 -10.12
C LEU A 62 11.51 5.51 -8.77
N ILE A 63 12.22 5.12 -7.71
CA ILE A 63 12.14 5.82 -6.41
C ILE A 63 12.75 7.22 -6.52
N LYS A 64 13.86 7.35 -7.24
CA LYS A 64 14.52 8.65 -7.44
C LYS A 64 13.63 9.62 -8.21
N HIS A 65 13.08 9.17 -9.34
CA HIS A 65 12.19 9.99 -10.17
C HIS A 65 10.83 10.24 -9.49
N ALA A 66 10.37 9.42 -8.55
CA ALA A 66 9.10 9.67 -7.85
C ALA A 66 9.10 10.91 -6.92
N GLN A 67 10.25 11.55 -6.69
CA GLN A 67 10.39 12.66 -5.73
C GLN A 67 9.55 13.90 -6.09
N PHE A 68 9.25 14.13 -7.37
CA PHE A 68 8.44 15.30 -7.80
C PHE A 68 7.02 15.30 -7.19
N VAL A 69 6.52 14.13 -6.79
CA VAL A 69 5.22 13.96 -6.15
C VAL A 69 5.22 14.57 -4.74
N ASP A 70 6.39 14.66 -4.08
CA ASP A 70 6.54 15.43 -2.85
C ASP A 70 6.64 16.92 -3.17
N VAL A 71 5.56 17.63 -2.84
CA VAL A 71 5.42 19.08 -2.95
C VAL A 71 6.58 19.85 -2.35
N ARG A 72 7.26 19.30 -1.33
CA ARG A 72 8.40 19.93 -0.66
C ARG A 72 9.69 19.83 -1.47
N GLN A 73 9.80 18.81 -2.32
CA GLN A 73 10.95 18.55 -3.18
C GLN A 73 10.75 19.04 -4.61
N ARG A 74 9.57 19.55 -4.97
CA ARG A 74 9.25 19.95 -6.35
C ARG A 74 10.25 20.91 -7.01
N ALA A 75 10.92 21.75 -6.23
CA ALA A 75 11.90 22.72 -6.74
C ALA A 75 13.24 22.06 -7.11
N GLU A 76 13.49 20.85 -6.58
CA GLU A 76 14.69 20.05 -6.81
C GLU A 76 14.45 18.97 -7.88
N SER A 77 13.21 18.77 -8.30
CA SER A 77 12.82 17.81 -9.35
C SER A 77 12.84 18.44 -10.74
N ASP A 78 13.09 17.62 -11.75
CA ASP A 78 13.12 18.04 -13.16
C ASP A 78 11.98 17.41 -13.96
N ILE A 79 11.72 17.93 -15.15
CA ILE A 79 10.68 17.39 -16.04
C ILE A 79 10.98 15.94 -16.45
N GLU A 80 12.26 15.56 -16.54
CA GLU A 80 12.72 14.21 -16.80
C GLU A 80 12.20 13.22 -15.74
N ASP A 81 12.01 13.66 -14.50
CA ASP A 81 11.42 12.83 -13.44
C ASP A 81 9.99 12.42 -13.78
N VAL A 82 9.23 13.32 -14.41
CA VAL A 82 7.85 13.06 -14.83
C VAL A 82 7.82 12.24 -16.12
N LEU A 83 8.66 12.61 -17.10
CA LEU A 83 8.75 11.92 -18.39
C LEU A 83 9.20 10.47 -18.24
N TYR A 84 10.07 10.18 -17.27
CA TYR A 84 10.44 8.81 -16.91
C TYR A 84 9.22 7.90 -16.70
N PHE A 85 8.16 8.39 -16.02
CA PHE A 85 6.96 7.60 -15.80
C PHE A 85 6.08 7.47 -17.04
N VAL A 86 6.02 8.52 -17.86
CA VAL A 86 5.31 8.46 -19.15
C VAL A 86 5.94 7.36 -19.99
N GLU A 87 7.25 7.40 -20.21
CA GLU A 87 8.00 6.42 -21.00
C GLU A 87 7.91 5.00 -20.41
N ARG A 88 7.96 4.86 -19.08
CA ARG A 88 7.91 3.55 -18.41
C ARG A 88 6.53 2.91 -18.42
N PHE A 89 5.45 3.69 -18.45
CA PHE A 89 4.08 3.19 -18.36
C PHE A 89 3.20 3.65 -19.54
N PRO A 90 3.56 3.29 -20.78
CA PRO A 90 3.00 3.93 -21.96
C PRO A 90 1.50 3.68 -22.17
N HIS A 91 1.01 2.54 -21.68
CA HIS A 91 -0.40 2.16 -21.80
C HIS A 91 -1.29 2.84 -20.76
N LEU A 92 -0.72 3.26 -19.64
CA LEU A 92 -1.44 3.95 -18.56
C LEU A 92 -1.34 5.47 -18.70
N LEU A 93 -0.26 5.96 -19.28
CA LEU A 93 0.02 7.37 -19.54
C LEU A 93 0.24 7.57 -21.04
N PRO A 94 -0.82 7.78 -21.83
CA PRO A 94 -0.73 7.92 -23.28
C PRO A 94 -0.27 9.33 -23.69
N TYR A 95 0.82 9.82 -23.08
CA TYR A 95 1.32 11.19 -23.23
C TYR A 95 2.66 11.25 -23.98
N HIS A 96 2.93 10.32 -24.89
CA HIS A 96 4.24 10.16 -25.58
C HIS A 96 4.48 11.11 -26.76
N GLY A 97 3.45 11.85 -27.16
CA GLY A 97 3.54 12.77 -28.29
C GLY A 97 4.40 13.98 -27.92
N PRO A 98 5.14 14.57 -28.89
CA PRO A 98 5.88 15.81 -28.65
C PRO A 98 4.99 16.94 -28.07
N GLU A 99 3.78 17.10 -28.62
CA GLU A 99 2.81 18.08 -28.11
C GLU A 99 2.38 17.78 -26.66
N GLU A 100 2.26 16.51 -26.30
CA GLU A 100 1.89 16.09 -24.95
C GLU A 100 3.04 16.30 -23.95
N HIS A 101 4.30 16.13 -24.39
CA HIS A 101 5.49 16.46 -23.60
C HIS A 101 5.58 17.96 -23.34
N ASP A 102 5.33 18.79 -24.36
CA ASP A 102 5.35 20.25 -24.22
C ASP A 102 4.29 20.70 -23.21
N LEU A 103 3.05 20.20 -23.35
CA LEU A 103 1.96 20.51 -22.42
C LEU A 103 2.25 20.00 -21.01
N LEU A 104 2.82 18.81 -20.85
CA LEU A 104 3.24 18.28 -19.56
C LEU A 104 4.35 19.12 -18.93
N GLY A 105 5.29 19.62 -19.73
CA GLY A 105 6.33 20.56 -19.32
C GLY A 105 5.75 21.88 -18.81
N GLU A 106 4.75 22.43 -19.51
CA GLU A 106 4.03 23.63 -19.06
C GLU A 106 3.30 23.39 -17.73
N GLU A 107 2.59 22.26 -17.60
CA GLU A 107 1.92 21.87 -16.35
C GLU A 107 2.94 21.73 -15.20
N PHE A 108 4.11 21.14 -15.47
CA PHE A 108 5.16 20.95 -14.48
C PHE A 108 5.79 22.27 -14.03
N LEU A 109 6.09 23.17 -14.96
CA LEU A 109 6.63 24.49 -14.64
C LEU A 109 5.64 25.30 -13.79
N ASN A 110 4.34 25.24 -14.11
CA ASN A 110 3.28 25.84 -13.32
C ASN A 110 3.21 25.26 -11.90
N TYR A 111 3.45 23.95 -11.75
CA TYR A 111 3.51 23.29 -10.46
C TYR A 111 4.73 23.75 -9.63
N GLN A 112 5.91 23.81 -10.23
CA GLN A 112 7.14 24.27 -9.55
C GLN A 112 7.00 25.70 -9.02
N THR A 113 6.45 26.59 -9.83
CA THR A 113 6.31 28.03 -9.55
C THR A 113 5.09 28.38 -8.68
N MET A 114 4.24 27.42 -8.34
CA MET A 114 3.05 27.64 -7.52
C MET A 114 3.42 28.14 -6.11
N PRO A 115 2.73 29.16 -5.54
CA PRO A 115 3.09 29.72 -4.24
C PRO A 115 2.89 28.75 -3.07
N MET A 116 3.86 28.73 -2.14
CA MET A 116 3.88 27.91 -0.92
C MET A 116 2.66 28.07 0.00
N ILE A 117 2.07 29.27 0.04
CA ILE A 117 0.89 29.56 0.87
C ILE A 117 -0.32 28.70 0.46
N SER A 118 -0.45 28.37 -0.83
CA SER A 118 -1.50 27.48 -1.33
C SER A 118 -1.29 26.00 -0.97
N LEU A 119 -0.23 25.67 -0.20
CA LEU A 119 0.20 24.30 0.07
C LEU A 119 0.28 23.97 1.56
N GLN A 120 0.13 24.98 2.43
CA GLN A 120 0.27 24.82 3.88
C GLN A 120 -0.89 24.10 4.56
N ASP A 121 -2.06 24.01 3.90
CA ASP A 121 -3.23 23.28 4.42
C ASP A 121 -3.26 21.80 4.05
N GLN A 122 -2.44 21.34 3.10
CA GLN A 122 -2.48 19.95 2.64
C GLN A 122 -1.43 19.10 3.36
N THR A 123 -1.86 18.43 4.42
CA THR A 123 -0.97 17.58 5.26
C THR A 123 -0.64 16.25 4.57
N GLU A 124 -1.45 15.82 3.59
CA GLU A 124 -1.35 14.54 2.90
C GLU A 124 -1.17 14.71 1.39
N MET A 125 -0.17 14.00 0.85
CA MET A 125 0.25 14.05 -0.56
C MET A 125 -0.88 13.61 -1.51
N GLU A 126 -1.67 12.61 -1.09
CA GLU A 126 -2.82 12.12 -1.84
C GLU A 126 -3.91 13.18 -1.99
N SER A 127 -4.25 13.87 -0.90
CA SER A 127 -5.26 14.95 -0.92
C SER A 127 -4.83 16.11 -1.81
N PHE A 128 -3.54 16.47 -1.79
CA PHE A 128 -2.99 17.49 -2.66
C PHE A 128 -3.16 17.13 -4.15
N TRP A 129 -2.72 15.94 -4.57
CA TRP A 129 -2.82 15.54 -5.97
C TRP A 129 -4.27 15.27 -6.42
N ALA A 130 -5.17 14.92 -5.48
CA ALA A 130 -6.60 14.88 -5.74
C ALA A 130 -7.17 16.27 -6.04
N GLU A 131 -6.78 17.30 -5.29
CA GLU A 131 -7.18 18.69 -5.55
C GLU A 131 -6.65 19.18 -6.90
N MET A 132 -5.35 18.98 -7.16
CA MET A 132 -4.69 19.41 -8.39
C MET A 132 -5.38 18.83 -9.64
N ALA A 133 -5.81 17.57 -9.58
CA ALA A 133 -6.54 16.93 -10.67
C ALA A 133 -7.92 17.55 -10.98
N THR A 134 -8.52 18.26 -10.01
CA THR A 134 -9.84 18.90 -10.17
C THR A 134 -9.74 20.39 -10.51
N ARG A 135 -8.54 20.97 -10.39
CA ARG A 135 -8.33 22.40 -10.58
C ARG A 135 -8.54 22.78 -12.05
N LYS A 136 -9.36 23.81 -12.26
CA LYS A 136 -9.71 24.32 -13.60
C LYS A 136 -9.23 25.74 -13.80
N HIS A 137 -8.85 26.05 -15.03
CA HIS A 137 -8.53 27.40 -15.44
C HIS A 137 -9.81 28.24 -15.41
N LYS A 138 -9.74 29.42 -14.79
CA LYS A 138 -10.92 30.26 -14.55
C LYS A 138 -11.60 30.76 -15.82
N VAL A 139 -10.85 30.88 -16.91
CA VAL A 139 -11.34 31.45 -18.18
C VAL A 139 -11.78 30.36 -19.16
N THR A 140 -11.01 29.28 -19.28
CA THR A 140 -11.24 28.23 -20.29
C THR A 140 -12.02 27.04 -19.75
N GLY A 141 -12.11 26.88 -18.41
CA GLY A 141 -12.76 25.74 -17.78
C GLY A 141 -12.00 24.41 -17.92
N ALA A 142 -10.90 24.39 -18.68
CA ALA A 142 -10.02 23.25 -18.84
C ALA A 142 -9.27 22.93 -17.53
N LYS A 143 -8.92 21.66 -17.32
CA LYS A 143 -8.11 21.27 -16.16
C LYS A 143 -6.69 21.85 -16.31
N VAL A 144 -6.14 22.33 -15.20
CA VAL A 144 -4.83 23.00 -15.18
C VAL A 144 -3.67 22.01 -15.12
N PHE A 145 -3.86 20.86 -14.48
CA PHE A 145 -2.82 19.85 -14.23
C PHE A 145 -3.30 18.46 -14.64
N GLU A 146 -3.93 18.35 -15.80
CA GLU A 146 -4.59 17.11 -16.21
C GLU A 146 -3.60 15.94 -16.34
N ARG A 147 -2.50 16.18 -17.06
CA ARG A 147 -1.49 15.17 -17.35
C ARG A 147 -0.62 14.93 -16.13
N LEU A 148 -0.12 16.00 -15.53
CA LEU A 148 0.77 15.92 -14.38
C LEU A 148 0.09 15.24 -13.19
N ALA A 149 -1.19 15.54 -12.92
CA ALA A 149 -1.92 14.87 -11.85
C ALA A 149 -2.22 13.41 -12.18
N ALA A 150 -2.37 13.03 -13.45
CA ALA A 150 -2.49 11.63 -13.85
C ALA A 150 -1.19 10.86 -13.60
N VAL A 151 -0.03 11.45 -13.94
CA VAL A 151 1.28 10.86 -13.64
C VAL A 151 1.46 10.72 -12.12
N ALA A 152 1.23 11.77 -11.35
CA ALA A 152 1.38 11.73 -9.90
C ALA A 152 0.45 10.69 -9.23
N LYS A 153 -0.80 10.58 -9.69
CA LYS A 153 -1.72 9.53 -9.21
C LYS A 153 -1.19 8.14 -9.48
N LEU A 154 -0.65 7.89 -10.69
CA LEU A 154 -0.04 6.60 -11.00
C LEU A 154 1.11 6.30 -10.03
N VAL A 155 2.01 7.25 -9.82
CA VAL A 155 3.16 7.10 -8.91
C VAL A 155 2.71 6.80 -7.48
N LEU A 156 1.66 7.45 -6.99
CA LEU A 156 1.13 7.24 -5.64
C LEU A 156 0.48 5.87 -5.45
N VAL A 157 -0.08 5.26 -6.50
CA VAL A 157 -0.70 3.93 -6.42
C VAL A 157 0.27 2.78 -6.74
N LEU A 158 1.50 3.09 -7.17
CA LEU A 158 2.51 2.05 -7.35
C LEU A 158 2.76 1.36 -6.00
N PRO A 159 2.75 0.03 -5.94
CA PRO A 159 3.02 -0.69 -4.71
C PRO A 159 4.51 -0.54 -4.34
N HIS A 160 4.81 0.44 -3.50
CA HIS A 160 6.17 0.73 -3.03
C HIS A 160 6.70 -0.28 -2.00
N ALA A 161 5.84 -1.16 -1.47
CA ALA A 161 6.20 -2.20 -0.52
C ALA A 161 5.52 -3.53 -0.85
N ASN A 162 6.25 -4.62 -0.61
CA ASN A 162 5.71 -5.97 -0.74
C ASN A 162 4.84 -6.40 0.46
N ALA A 163 4.78 -5.60 1.54
CA ALA A 163 4.14 -5.97 2.80
C ALA A 163 2.64 -6.31 2.66
N ASP A 164 1.92 -5.60 1.78
CA ASP A 164 0.51 -5.91 1.53
C ASP A 164 0.37 -7.22 0.73
N ALA A 165 1.25 -7.48 -0.23
CA ALA A 165 1.30 -8.77 -0.92
C ALA A 165 1.70 -9.91 0.03
N GLU A 166 2.66 -9.70 0.93
CA GLU A 166 3.06 -10.68 1.95
C GLU A 166 1.93 -10.95 2.96
N ARG A 167 1.15 -9.92 3.33
CA ARG A 167 -0.06 -10.10 4.14
C ARG A 167 -1.08 -10.99 3.42
N VAL A 168 -1.30 -10.77 2.12
CA VAL A 168 -2.17 -11.62 1.29
C VAL A 168 -1.62 -13.05 1.24
N PHE A 169 -0.31 -13.24 1.02
CA PHE A 169 0.33 -14.55 0.99
C PHE A 169 0.26 -15.29 2.33
N SER A 170 0.34 -14.58 3.45
CA SER A 170 0.14 -15.14 4.79
C SER A 170 -1.29 -15.67 4.96
N VAL A 171 -2.30 -14.90 4.54
CA VAL A 171 -3.70 -15.35 4.57
C VAL A 171 -3.91 -16.55 3.65
N VAL A 172 -3.32 -16.56 2.45
CA VAL A 172 -3.36 -17.73 1.55
C VAL A 172 -2.68 -18.94 2.19
N GLY A 173 -1.51 -18.77 2.80
CA GLY A 173 -0.78 -19.82 3.52
C GLY A 173 -1.58 -20.45 4.65
N LEU A 174 -2.34 -19.65 5.40
CA LEU A 174 -3.25 -20.13 6.45
C LEU A 174 -4.43 -20.94 5.92
N ASN A 175 -4.89 -20.68 4.69
CA ASN A 175 -5.99 -21.41 4.04
C ASN A 175 -5.54 -22.61 3.21
N LYS A 176 -4.23 -22.70 2.91
CA LYS A 176 -3.59 -23.79 2.17
C LYS A 176 -2.97 -24.85 3.06
N THR A 177 -2.48 -24.49 4.25
CA THR A 177 -1.78 -25.42 5.15
C THR A 177 -2.76 -26.23 6.02
N LYS A 178 -2.38 -27.48 6.34
CA LYS A 178 -3.17 -28.60 6.90
C LYS A 178 -4.04 -28.31 8.16
N ARG A 179 -4.03 -27.11 8.74
CA ARG A 179 -4.85 -26.74 9.90
C ARG A 179 -6.25 -26.23 9.54
N ARG A 180 -6.54 -25.86 8.27
CA ARG A 180 -7.89 -25.52 7.78
C ARG A 180 -8.07 -26.00 6.34
N ASN A 181 -9.16 -26.72 6.07
CA ASN A 181 -9.87 -27.07 4.83
C ASN A 181 -9.16 -27.16 3.44
N SER A 182 -7.85 -27.00 3.34
CA SER A 182 -7.01 -27.11 2.14
C SER A 182 -7.74 -26.69 0.86
N LEU A 183 -8.14 -25.42 0.79
CA LEU A 183 -8.94 -24.92 -0.33
C LEU A 183 -8.08 -24.91 -1.60
N ALA A 184 -8.68 -25.34 -2.72
CA ALA A 184 -8.05 -25.25 -4.03
C ALA A 184 -7.76 -23.78 -4.37
N LEU A 185 -6.55 -23.51 -4.86
CA LEU A 185 -6.11 -22.16 -5.25
C LEU A 185 -6.98 -21.62 -6.39
N ASP A 186 -7.17 -22.46 -7.42
CA ASP A 186 -8.02 -22.16 -8.56
C ASP A 186 -9.48 -22.38 -8.19
N GLY A 187 -10.28 -21.32 -8.29
CA GLY A 187 -11.69 -21.30 -7.87
C GLY A 187 -11.86 -20.76 -6.46
N THR A 188 -12.23 -21.61 -5.51
CA THR A 188 -12.81 -21.21 -4.22
C THR A 188 -11.92 -20.28 -3.40
N LEU A 189 -10.61 -20.57 -3.27
CA LEU A 189 -9.72 -19.72 -2.49
C LEU A 189 -9.52 -18.35 -3.14
N SER A 190 -9.32 -18.32 -4.46
CA SER A 190 -9.20 -17.07 -5.22
C SER A 190 -10.46 -16.20 -5.06
N SER A 191 -11.66 -16.77 -5.24
CA SER A 191 -12.92 -16.04 -5.07
C SER A 191 -13.11 -15.50 -3.65
N ILE A 192 -12.82 -16.29 -2.62
CA ILE A 192 -12.90 -15.85 -1.21
C ILE A 192 -11.91 -14.73 -0.93
N MET A 193 -10.68 -14.86 -1.43
CA MET A 193 -9.66 -13.82 -1.26
C MET A 193 -10.06 -12.53 -1.96
N THR A 194 -10.58 -12.58 -3.19
CA THR A 194 -11.09 -11.40 -3.91
C THR A 194 -12.19 -10.69 -3.12
N ILE A 195 -13.17 -11.42 -2.60
CA ILE A 195 -14.24 -10.85 -1.78
C ILE A 195 -13.67 -10.24 -0.48
N LYS A 196 -12.75 -10.96 0.18
CA LYS A 196 -12.13 -10.52 1.44
C LYS A 196 -11.23 -9.30 1.28
N MET A 197 -10.60 -9.13 0.13
CA MET A 197 -9.75 -7.97 -0.16
C MET A 197 -10.57 -6.78 -0.68
N ALA A 198 -11.67 -7.03 -1.39
CA ALA A 198 -12.55 -5.98 -1.91
C ALA A 198 -13.48 -5.37 -0.84
N ASN A 199 -13.89 -6.16 0.17
CA ASN A 199 -14.77 -5.68 1.22
C ASN A 199 -13.98 -5.13 2.41
N LEU A 200 -14.17 -3.84 2.70
CA LEU A 200 -13.70 -3.19 3.92
C LEU A 200 -14.53 -3.58 5.15
N GLU A 201 -15.75 -4.08 4.94
CA GLU A 201 -16.67 -4.48 6.02
C GLU A 201 -16.62 -5.98 6.31
N PRO A 202 -16.89 -6.40 7.56
CA PRO A 202 -16.99 -7.81 7.92
C PRO A 202 -18.01 -8.57 7.06
N CYS A 203 -17.68 -9.80 6.68
CA CYS A 203 -18.49 -10.61 5.74
C CYS A 203 -19.95 -10.84 6.18
N PHE A 204 -20.27 -10.74 7.47
CA PHE A 204 -21.64 -10.88 7.96
C PHE A 204 -22.54 -9.66 7.69
N LYS A 205 -21.97 -8.51 7.33
CA LYS A 205 -22.73 -7.33 6.89
C LYS A 205 -23.00 -7.33 5.39
N TRP A 206 -22.34 -8.20 4.65
CA TRP A 206 -22.52 -8.29 3.21
C TRP A 206 -23.84 -9.00 2.91
N GLU A 207 -24.76 -8.27 2.28
CA GLU A 207 -26.00 -8.84 1.76
C GLU A 207 -25.83 -9.20 0.27
N PRO A 208 -26.01 -10.49 -0.10
CA PRO A 208 -25.91 -10.90 -1.49
C PRO A 208 -27.02 -10.24 -2.33
N PRO A 209 -26.72 -9.79 -3.57
CA PRO A 209 -27.73 -9.35 -4.52
C PRO A 209 -28.80 -10.43 -4.73
N SER A 210 -30.06 -9.99 -4.91
CA SER A 210 -31.21 -10.90 -5.02
C SER A 210 -31.07 -11.93 -6.15
N ASP A 211 -30.35 -11.58 -7.22
CA ASP A 211 -30.09 -12.48 -8.34
C ASP A 211 -29.12 -13.62 -7.99
N ILE A 212 -28.12 -13.34 -7.14
CA ILE A 212 -27.21 -14.38 -6.60
C ILE A 212 -28.00 -15.32 -5.69
N ILE A 213 -28.91 -14.79 -4.86
CA ILE A 213 -29.76 -15.61 -4.00
C ILE A 213 -30.65 -16.53 -4.83
N LYS A 214 -31.28 -16.02 -5.90
CA LYS A 214 -32.11 -16.82 -6.80
C LYS A 214 -31.31 -17.92 -7.50
N ALA A 215 -30.13 -17.58 -8.03
CA ALA A 215 -29.23 -18.54 -8.67
C ALA A 215 -28.76 -19.63 -7.70
N SER A 216 -28.43 -19.24 -6.47
CA SER A 216 -27.99 -20.16 -5.41
C SER A 216 -29.10 -21.12 -5.02
N LYS A 217 -30.33 -20.62 -4.81
CA LYS A 217 -31.51 -21.46 -4.54
C LYS A 217 -31.78 -22.47 -5.65
N LYS A 218 -31.64 -22.05 -6.92
CA LYS A 218 -31.79 -22.93 -8.08
C LYS A 218 -30.74 -24.04 -8.08
N ALA A 219 -29.48 -23.70 -7.82
CA ALA A 219 -28.39 -24.67 -7.74
C ALA A 219 -28.58 -25.67 -6.58
N THR A 220 -29.00 -25.19 -5.40
CA THR A 220 -29.31 -26.05 -4.25
C THR A 220 -30.42 -27.04 -4.56
N ALA A 221 -31.51 -26.60 -5.19
CA ALA A 221 -32.59 -27.49 -5.60
C ALA A 221 -32.12 -28.58 -6.56
N SER A 222 -31.24 -28.25 -7.51
CA SER A 222 -30.65 -29.23 -8.42
C SER A 222 -29.75 -30.25 -7.71
N ILE A 223 -28.98 -29.83 -6.70
CA ILE A 223 -28.14 -30.74 -5.90
C ILE A 223 -29.03 -31.69 -5.07
N THR A 224 -30.07 -31.18 -4.41
CA THR A 224 -31.00 -32.01 -3.63
C THR A 224 -31.65 -33.08 -4.49
N MET A 225 -32.10 -32.72 -5.70
CA MET A 225 -32.67 -33.69 -6.65
C MET A 225 -31.65 -34.73 -7.12
N LEU A 226 -30.38 -34.35 -7.33
CA LEU A 226 -29.32 -35.30 -7.68
C LEU A 226 -28.96 -36.25 -6.53
N THR A 227 -29.06 -35.81 -5.28
CA THR A 227 -28.86 -36.67 -4.11
C THR A 227 -30.03 -37.62 -3.87
N ASP A 228 -31.27 -37.18 -4.10
CA ASP A 228 -32.47 -38.03 -3.96
C ASP A 228 -32.47 -39.16 -5.00
N HIS A 229 -32.14 -38.85 -6.26
CA HIS A 229 -32.00 -39.87 -7.31
C HIS A 229 -30.85 -40.87 -7.06
N ARG A 230 -29.78 -40.45 -6.37
CA ARG A 230 -28.69 -41.36 -5.96
C ARG A 230 -29.07 -42.30 -4.82
N GLN A 231 -29.96 -41.88 -3.92
CA GLN A 231 -30.47 -42.76 -2.86
C GLN A 231 -31.47 -43.79 -3.39
N GLU A 232 -32.32 -43.42 -4.34
CA GLU A 232 -33.27 -44.35 -4.97
C GLU A 232 -32.58 -45.43 -5.83
N ALA A 233 -31.44 -45.11 -6.46
CA ALA A 233 -30.67 -46.06 -7.26
C ALA A 233 -29.93 -47.13 -6.43
N HIS A 234 -29.78 -46.93 -5.11
CA HIS A 234 -29.17 -47.91 -4.19
C HIS A 234 -30.18 -48.82 -3.48
N LEU A 235 -31.49 -48.56 -3.66
CA LEU A 235 -32.59 -49.33 -3.08
C LEU A 235 -33.32 -50.23 -4.10
N ARG A 236 -32.74 -50.41 -5.29
CA ARG A 236 -33.22 -51.35 -6.32
C ARG A 236 -32.17 -52.40 -6.65
#